data_AF-A0A6J4V539-F1
#
_entry.id   AF-A0A6J4V539-F1
#
_cell.length_a   1.000
_cell.length_b   1.000
_cell.length_c   1.000
_cell.angle_alpha   90.00
_cell.angle_beta   90.00
_cell.angle_gamma   90.00
#
_symmetry.space_group_name_H-M   'P 1'
#
loop_
_entity.id
_entity.type
_entity.pdbx_description
1 polymer ?
#
loop_
_entity_poly.entity_id
_entity_poly.type
_entity_poly.pdbx_seq_one_letter_code
_entity_poly.pdbx_strand_id
1 'polypeptide(L)'
;PIPLRPFQWGARLLGERFTGALGRALRYRPAQRLLLSVVAKRRMDEATLDAYVGSFTRDAGVRRDTARFLAAISNRYTLEAAKQFPAFPHPVLIVWGTDDRFFLAGLARRLQRDFADARLVFVSGSRAFVPEDRPDALADEILTFMAGGSPA
;
A
#
# COMPACT_ATOMS: atom_id res chain seq x y z
N PRO A 1 -1.47 12.05 -5.06
CA PRO A 1 -2.40 10.93 -4.77
C PRO A 1 -2.71 10.11 -6.03
N ILE A 2 -2.76 8.78 -5.93
CA ILE A 2 -3.21 7.91 -7.03
C ILE A 2 -4.64 8.34 -7.41
N PRO A 3 -4.94 8.62 -8.69
CA PRO A 3 -6.30 8.88 -9.10
C PRO A 3 -7.09 7.57 -9.06
N LEU A 4 -7.74 7.29 -7.93
CA LEU A 4 -8.62 6.12 -7.77
C LEU A 4 -9.97 6.31 -8.47
N ARG A 5 -10.28 7.53 -8.91
CA ARG A 5 -11.56 7.90 -9.55
C ARG A 5 -11.94 7.01 -10.74
N PRO A 6 -11.04 6.65 -11.68
CA PRO A 6 -11.39 5.75 -12.78
C PRO A 6 -11.82 4.36 -12.30
N PHE A 7 -11.16 3.82 -11.28
CA PHE A 7 -11.53 2.53 -10.67
C PHE A 7 -12.84 2.61 -9.89
N GLN A 8 -13.07 3.70 -9.16
CA GLN A 8 -14.33 3.98 -8.47
C GLN A 8 -15.50 4.09 -9.47
N TRP A 9 -15.31 4.81 -10.58
CA TRP A 9 -16.32 4.93 -11.64
C TRP A 9 -16.59 3.59 -12.32
N GLY A 10 -15.54 2.84 -12.66
CA GLY A 10 -15.69 1.49 -13.22
C GLY A 10 -16.47 0.56 -12.29
N ALA A 11 -16.16 0.56 -10.99
CA ALA A 11 -16.88 -0.22 -10.01
C ALA A 11 -18.33 0.26 -9.79
N ARG A 12 -18.59 1.57 -9.80
CA ARG A 12 -19.95 2.11 -9.64
C ARG A 12 -20.84 1.88 -10.86
N LEU A 13 -20.28 2.01 -12.07
CA LEU A 13 -21.04 1.87 -13.31
C LEU A 13 -21.21 0.41 -13.75
N LEU A 14 -20.18 -0.43 -13.55
CA LEU A 14 -20.13 -1.77 -14.12
C LEU A 14 -20.00 -2.88 -13.06
N GLY A 15 -19.83 -2.53 -11.78
CA GLY A 15 -19.86 -3.47 -10.65
C GLY A 15 -18.92 -4.66 -10.84
N GLU A 16 -19.46 -5.86 -10.65
CA GLU A 16 -18.74 -7.12 -10.79
C GLU A 16 -18.22 -7.38 -12.22
N ARG A 17 -18.80 -6.73 -13.25
CA ARG A 17 -18.33 -6.89 -14.64
C ARG A 17 -16.96 -6.22 -14.83
N PHE A 18 -16.74 -5.09 -14.16
CA PHE A 18 -15.44 -4.40 -14.16
C PHE A 18 -14.37 -5.24 -13.45
N THR A 19 -14.61 -5.68 -12.22
CA THR A 19 -13.65 -6.51 -11.49
C THR A 19 -13.46 -7.89 -12.11
N GLY A 20 -14.48 -8.45 -12.77
CA GLY A 20 -14.37 -9.66 -13.59
C GLY A 20 -13.47 -9.48 -14.81
N ALA A 21 -13.53 -8.32 -15.50
CA ALA A 21 -12.62 -8.01 -16.60
C ALA A 21 -11.17 -7.85 -16.10
N LEU A 22 -10.96 -7.13 -14.99
CA LEU A 22 -9.65 -7.02 -14.33
C LEU A 22 -9.12 -8.40 -13.91
N GLY A 23 -9.97 -9.25 -13.33
CA GLY A 23 -9.61 -10.60 -12.90
C GLY A 23 -9.14 -11.47 -14.08
N ARG A 24 -9.76 -11.33 -15.26
CA ARG A 24 -9.30 -12.00 -16.48
C ARG A 24 -7.96 -11.47 -16.96
N ALA A 25 -7.77 -10.15 -16.99
CA ALA A 25 -6.50 -9.54 -17.39
C ALA A 25 -5.34 -9.93 -16.46
N LEU A 26 -5.61 -9.99 -15.16
CA LEU A 26 -4.60 -10.37 -14.15
C LEU A 26 -4.29 -11.87 -14.12
N ARG A 27 -4.89 -12.71 -14.99
CA ARG A 27 -4.42 -14.09 -15.21
C ARG A 27 -3.06 -14.14 -15.91
N TYR A 28 -2.68 -13.08 -16.62
CA TYR A 28 -1.41 -13.02 -17.33
C TYR A 28 -0.29 -12.49 -16.42
N ARG A 29 0.81 -13.24 -16.29
CA ARG A 29 1.98 -12.86 -15.47
C ARG A 29 2.55 -11.48 -15.80
N PRO A 30 2.67 -11.06 -17.08
CA PRO A 30 3.14 -9.71 -17.41
C PRO A 30 2.23 -8.61 -16.82
N ALA A 31 0.91 -8.82 -16.79
CA ALA A 31 -0.03 -7.86 -16.22
C ALA A 31 0.11 -7.76 -14.70
N GLN A 32 0.29 -8.90 -14.01
CA GLN A 32 0.56 -8.93 -12.56
C GLN A 32 1.86 -8.18 -12.22
N ARG A 33 2.93 -8.43 -12.98
CA ARG A 33 4.23 -7.75 -12.81
C ARG A 33 4.10 -6.25 -13.06
N LEU A 34 3.36 -5.84 -14.09
CA LEU A 34 3.12 -4.44 -14.36
C LEU A 34 2.39 -3.77 -13.19
N LEU A 35 1.32 -4.39 -12.68
CA LEU A 35 0.56 -3.89 -11.53
C LEU A 35 1.45 -3.67 -10.31
N LEU A 36 2.23 -4.67 -9.90
CA LEU A 36 3.06 -4.57 -8.70
C LEU A 36 4.31 -3.71 -8.89
N SER A 37 4.81 -3.57 -10.13
CA SER A 37 5.88 -2.64 -10.43
C SER A 37 5.49 -1.16 -10.29
N VAL A 38 4.22 -0.85 -10.01
CA VAL A 38 3.81 0.51 -9.63
C VAL A 38 4.24 0.85 -8.21
N VAL A 39 4.30 -0.15 -7.31
CA VAL A 39 4.49 0.02 -5.86
C VAL A 39 5.75 -0.64 -5.31
N ALA A 40 6.40 -1.51 -6.09
CA ALA A 40 7.69 -2.13 -5.77
C ALA A 40 8.68 -1.92 -6.92
N LYS A 41 9.97 -1.84 -6.62
CA LYS A 41 11.09 -1.87 -7.58
C LYS A 41 11.57 -3.29 -7.86
N ARG A 42 11.58 -4.15 -6.85
CA ARG A 42 11.96 -5.56 -6.97
C ARG A 42 11.00 -6.26 -7.92
N ARG A 43 11.58 -7.05 -8.83
CA ARG A 43 10.79 -7.99 -9.65
C ARG A 43 10.41 -9.18 -8.78
N MET A 44 9.12 -9.28 -8.46
CA MET A 44 8.57 -10.38 -7.67
C MET A 44 8.62 -11.71 -8.43
N ASP A 45 8.92 -12.79 -7.71
CA ASP A 45 8.81 -14.17 -8.19
C ASP A 45 7.35 -14.62 -8.29
N GLU A 46 7.12 -15.79 -8.89
CA GLU A 46 5.76 -16.26 -9.17
C GLU A 46 4.95 -16.60 -7.91
N ALA A 47 5.61 -17.14 -6.89
CA ALA A 47 4.96 -17.44 -5.61
C ALA A 47 4.45 -16.15 -4.93
N THR A 48 5.26 -15.10 -4.95
CA THR A 48 4.88 -13.77 -4.43
C THR A 48 3.73 -13.18 -5.25
N LEU A 49 3.79 -13.25 -6.59
CA LEU A 49 2.68 -12.79 -7.45
C LEU A 49 1.38 -13.54 -7.15
N ASP A 50 1.45 -14.85 -6.93
CA ASP A 50 0.30 -15.68 -6.58
C ASP A 50 -0.27 -15.34 -5.22
N ALA A 51 0.56 -14.99 -4.24
CA ALA A 51 0.10 -14.52 -2.93
C ALA A 51 -0.66 -13.19 -3.02
N TYR A 52 -0.20 -12.24 -3.83
CA TYR A 52 -0.88 -10.95 -3.99
C TYR A 52 -2.15 -11.00 -4.85
N VAL A 53 -2.11 -11.73 -5.96
CA VAL A 53 -3.12 -11.59 -7.03
C VAL A 53 -3.95 -12.87 -7.23
N GLY A 54 -3.49 -14.00 -6.70
CA GLY A 54 -4.09 -15.31 -6.91
C GLY A 54 -5.56 -15.37 -6.48
N SER A 55 -5.89 -14.90 -5.28
CA SER A 55 -7.26 -14.92 -4.77
C SER A 55 -8.21 -14.08 -5.63
N PHE A 56 -7.78 -12.90 -6.09
CA PHE A 56 -8.58 -12.06 -6.97
C PHE A 56 -8.87 -12.72 -8.33
N THR A 57 -7.92 -13.46 -8.88
CA THR A 57 -8.08 -14.13 -10.19
C THR A 57 -8.90 -15.42 -10.11
N ARG A 58 -8.83 -16.15 -8.99
CA ARG A 58 -9.46 -17.47 -8.82
C ARG A 58 -10.83 -17.41 -8.15
N ASP A 59 -11.06 -16.46 -7.24
CA ASP A 59 -12.28 -16.39 -6.43
C ASP A 59 -13.23 -15.27 -6.90
N ALA A 60 -14.47 -15.63 -7.23
CA ALA A 60 -15.51 -14.69 -7.59
C ALA A 60 -16.01 -13.84 -6.40
N GLY A 61 -16.02 -14.40 -5.19
CA GLY A 61 -16.36 -13.69 -3.95
C GLY A 61 -15.40 -12.54 -3.69
N VAL A 62 -14.09 -12.79 -3.80
CA VAL A 62 -13.05 -11.75 -3.68
C VAL A 62 -13.26 -10.62 -4.69
N ARG A 63 -13.62 -10.93 -5.93
CA ARG A 63 -13.90 -9.89 -6.95
C ARG A 63 -15.17 -9.09 -6.66
N ARG A 64 -16.20 -9.72 -6.09
CA ARG A 64 -17.42 -9.05 -5.65
C ARG A 64 -17.12 -8.08 -4.52
N ASP A 65 -16.39 -8.52 -3.50
CA ASP A 65 -16.02 -7.67 -2.38
C ASP A 65 -15.09 -6.53 -2.82
N THR A 66 -14.17 -6.81 -3.76
CA THR A 66 -13.35 -5.76 -4.38
C THR A 66 -14.20 -4.74 -5.12
N ALA A 67 -15.24 -5.15 -5.86
CA ALA A 67 -16.13 -4.22 -6.55
C ALA A 67 -16.87 -3.32 -5.55
N ARG A 68 -17.39 -3.90 -4.46
CA ARG A 68 -18.05 -3.17 -3.39
C ARG A 68 -17.09 -2.17 -2.72
N PHE A 69 -15.88 -2.62 -2.39
CA PHE A 69 -14.84 -1.78 -1.80
C PHE A 69 -14.47 -0.61 -2.72
N LEU A 70 -14.16 -0.87 -4.00
CA LEU A 70 -13.82 0.17 -4.97
C LEU A 70 -14.97 1.16 -5.18
N ALA A 71 -16.22 0.72 -5.14
CA ALA A 71 -17.36 1.63 -5.25
C ALA A 71 -17.52 2.56 -4.04
N ALA A 72 -17.16 2.08 -2.84
CA ALA A 72 -17.35 2.76 -1.57
C ALA A 72 -16.10 3.50 -1.03
N ILE A 73 -14.90 3.22 -1.56
CA ILE A 73 -13.65 3.76 -1.03
C ILE A 73 -13.66 5.29 -1.03
N SER A 74 -13.32 5.87 0.11
CA SER A 74 -13.29 7.33 0.33
C SER A 74 -12.16 7.68 1.29
N ASN A 75 -11.44 8.77 1.00
CA ASN A 75 -10.41 9.28 1.90
C ASN A 75 -10.99 9.88 3.19
N ARG A 76 -12.31 10.08 3.28
CA ARG A 76 -12.98 10.54 4.50
C ARG A 76 -12.59 9.64 5.68
N TYR A 77 -12.62 8.33 5.52
CA TYR A 77 -12.34 7.40 6.61
C TYR A 77 -10.91 7.51 7.13
N THR A 78 -9.91 7.65 6.24
CA THR A 78 -8.52 7.81 6.65
C THR A 78 -8.23 9.20 7.22
N LEU A 79 -8.92 10.24 6.73
CA LEU A 79 -8.82 11.59 7.30
C LEU A 79 -9.50 11.69 8.68
N GLU A 80 -10.63 11.02 8.89
CA GLU A 80 -11.26 10.94 10.21
C GLU A 80 -10.36 10.19 11.21
N ALA A 81 -9.73 9.08 10.79
CA ALA A 81 -8.75 8.38 11.62
C ALA A 81 -7.54 9.28 11.97
N ALA A 82 -7.04 10.05 11.00
CA ALA A 82 -5.90 10.94 11.21
C ALA A 82 -6.14 12.02 12.28
N LYS A 83 -7.40 12.40 12.55
CA LYS A 83 -7.74 13.34 13.64
C LYS A 83 -7.40 12.80 15.03
N GLN A 84 -7.27 11.48 15.16
CA GLN A 84 -6.95 10.83 16.44
C GLN A 84 -5.43 10.67 16.65
N PHE A 85 -4.61 10.85 15.61
CA PHE A 85 -3.16 10.66 15.68
C PHE A 85 -2.46 11.55 16.73
N PRO A 86 -2.86 12.82 16.96
CA PRO A 86 -2.24 13.64 18.01
C PRO A 86 -2.48 13.11 19.42
N ALA A 87 -3.53 12.33 19.64
CA ALA A 87 -3.88 11.74 20.93
C ALA A 87 -3.40 10.28 21.08
N PHE A 88 -2.71 9.73 20.09
CA PHE A 88 -2.19 8.37 20.15
C PHE A 88 -1.04 8.31 21.18
N PRO A 89 -1.13 7.48 22.23
CA PRO A 89 -0.26 7.60 23.40
C PRO A 89 1.08 6.84 23.27
N HIS A 90 1.34 6.19 22.13
CA HIS A 90 2.52 5.35 21.95
C HIS A 90 3.43 5.89 20.84
N PRO A 91 4.76 5.63 20.93
CA PRO A 91 5.67 5.95 19.85
C PRO A 91 5.26 5.30 18.53
N VAL A 92 5.51 5.97 17.41
CA VAL A 92 5.21 5.47 16.06
C VAL A 92 6.47 5.44 15.19
N LEU A 93 6.76 4.29 14.60
CA LEU A 93 7.75 4.18 13.53
C LEU A 93 7.07 4.30 12.16
N ILE A 94 7.55 5.24 11.34
CA ILE A 94 7.15 5.41 9.95
C ILE A 94 8.35 5.10 9.07
N VAL A 95 8.32 3.97 8.36
CA VAL A 95 9.34 3.61 7.37
C VAL A 95 8.81 3.90 5.97
N TRP A 96 9.54 4.69 5.18
CA TRP A 96 9.01 5.26 3.93
C TRP A 96 10.02 5.18 2.78
N GLY A 97 9.63 4.56 1.67
CA GLY A 97 10.46 4.49 0.46
C GLY A 97 10.57 5.84 -0.27
N THR A 98 11.76 6.21 -0.72
CA THR A 98 11.99 7.53 -1.37
C THR A 98 11.68 7.58 -2.85
N ASP A 99 11.54 6.42 -3.51
CA ASP A 99 11.53 6.31 -4.98
C ASP A 99 10.10 6.15 -5.55
N ASP A 100 9.09 6.41 -4.71
CA ASP A 100 7.67 6.28 -5.06
C ASP A 100 7.12 7.52 -5.76
N ARG A 101 6.32 7.30 -6.82
CA ARG A 101 5.74 8.37 -7.64
C ARG A 101 4.40 8.89 -7.09
N PHE A 102 3.80 8.21 -6.13
CA PHE A 102 2.48 8.50 -5.57
C PHE A 102 2.54 8.84 -4.09
N PHE A 103 3.38 8.13 -3.34
CA PHE A 103 3.65 8.27 -1.92
C PHE A 103 4.88 9.16 -1.71
N LEU A 104 4.75 10.43 -2.11
CA LEU A 104 5.86 11.40 -2.06
C LEU A 104 6.32 11.67 -0.62
N ALA A 105 7.60 12.01 -0.45
CA ALA A 105 8.20 12.30 0.86
C ALA A 105 7.46 13.37 1.68
N GLY A 106 6.80 14.32 1.01
CA GLY A 106 5.95 15.33 1.68
C GLY A 106 4.76 14.71 2.44
N LEU A 107 4.20 13.59 1.95
CA LEU A 107 3.15 12.84 2.64
C LEU A 107 3.70 12.14 3.89
N ALA A 108 4.90 11.57 3.81
CA ALA A 108 5.58 10.95 4.95
C ALA A 108 5.83 11.96 6.07
N ARG A 109 6.37 13.13 5.73
CA ARG A 109 6.62 14.22 6.70
C ARG A 109 5.33 14.77 7.29
N ARG A 110 4.25 14.84 6.50
CA ARG A 110 2.93 15.20 7.02
C ARG A 110 2.45 14.15 8.02
N LEU A 111 2.49 12.88 7.67
CA LEU A 111 2.07 11.78 8.55
C LEU A 111 2.86 11.80 9.85
N GLN A 112 4.18 12.02 9.81
CA GLN A 112 5.00 12.17 11.01
C GLN A 112 4.50 13.30 11.91
N ARG A 113 4.20 14.48 11.34
CA ARG A 113 3.70 15.64 12.09
C ARG A 113 2.29 15.45 12.65
N ASP A 114 1.51 14.52 12.12
CA ASP A 114 0.16 14.25 12.60
C ASP A 114 0.17 13.46 13.93
N PHE A 115 1.30 12.82 14.29
CA PHE A 115 1.48 12.11 15.58
C PHE A 115 2.26 12.96 16.60
N ALA A 116 2.01 12.74 17.88
CA ALA A 116 2.74 13.39 18.97
C ALA A 116 4.18 12.88 19.10
N ASP A 117 4.38 11.57 18.90
CA ASP A 117 5.69 10.91 18.94
C ASP A 117 5.84 9.96 17.74
N ALA A 118 6.54 10.42 16.70
CA ALA A 118 6.79 9.63 15.51
C ALA A 118 8.21 9.80 14.96
N ARG A 119 8.89 8.66 14.77
CA ARG A 119 10.16 8.55 14.05
C ARG A 119 9.89 8.26 12.57
N LEU A 120 10.35 9.13 11.69
CA LEU A 120 10.30 8.92 10.24
C LEU A 120 11.67 8.50 9.71
N VAL A 121 11.73 7.33 9.08
CA VAL A 121 12.92 6.81 8.41
C VAL A 121 12.66 6.70 6.92
N PHE A 122 13.53 7.31 6.13
CA PHE A 122 13.50 7.20 4.68
C PHE A 122 14.41 6.09 4.20
N VAL A 123 13.89 5.21 3.35
CA VAL A 123 14.62 4.09 2.77
C VAL A 123 14.82 4.30 1.28
N SER A 124 16.08 4.50 0.87
CA SER A 124 16.45 4.62 -0.54
C SER A 124 16.31 3.31 -1.28
N GLY A 125 16.09 3.38 -2.60
CA GLY A 125 15.97 2.18 -3.43
C GLY A 125 14.66 1.43 -3.22
N SER A 126 13.64 2.09 -2.68
CA SER A 126 12.34 1.50 -2.38
C SER A 126 11.18 2.41 -2.79
N ARG A 127 10.11 1.81 -3.31
CA ARG A 127 8.80 2.43 -3.51
C ARG A 127 7.91 2.21 -2.27
N ALA A 128 6.59 2.33 -2.40
CA ALA A 128 5.65 2.15 -1.30
C ALA A 128 5.75 0.76 -0.62
N PHE A 129 6.08 -0.30 -1.35
CA PHE A 129 6.24 -1.64 -0.79
C PHE A 129 7.67 -1.84 -0.28
N VAL A 130 8.02 -1.11 0.77
CA VAL A 130 9.29 -1.29 1.51
C VAL A 130 9.56 -2.75 1.91
N PRO A 131 8.58 -3.53 2.41
CA PRO A 131 8.81 -4.94 2.74
C PRO A 131 9.31 -5.78 1.56
N GLU A 132 8.98 -5.38 0.33
CA GLU A 132 9.34 -6.11 -0.88
C GLU A 132 10.66 -5.65 -1.48
N ASP A 133 10.96 -4.36 -1.39
CA ASP A 133 12.17 -3.77 -1.98
C ASP A 133 13.38 -3.86 -1.05
N ARG A 134 13.17 -3.65 0.25
CA ARG A 134 14.22 -3.55 1.27
C ARG A 134 13.79 -4.27 2.56
N PRO A 135 13.52 -5.58 2.51
CA PRO A 135 13.05 -6.36 3.66
C PRO A 135 13.99 -6.29 4.86
N ASP A 136 15.30 -6.43 4.63
CA ASP A 136 16.30 -6.41 5.71
C ASP A 136 16.34 -5.05 6.41
N ALA A 137 16.37 -3.96 5.63
CA ALA A 137 16.36 -2.60 6.20
C ALA A 137 15.07 -2.32 6.97
N LEU A 138 13.92 -2.83 6.52
CA LEU A 138 12.67 -2.71 7.27
C LEU A 138 12.71 -3.52 8.58
N ALA A 139 13.21 -4.75 8.52
CA ALA A 139 13.33 -5.62 9.69
C ALA A 139 14.26 -5.01 10.74
N ASP A 140 15.40 -4.48 10.33
CA ASP A 140 16.36 -3.80 11.21
C ASP A 140 15.70 -2.61 11.92
N GLU A 141 14.99 -1.75 11.18
CA GLU A 141 14.29 -0.59 11.77
C GLU A 141 13.22 -1.00 12.78
N ILE A 142 12.46 -2.07 12.49
CA ILE A 142 11.47 -2.62 13.41
C ILE A 142 12.14 -3.15 14.67
N LEU A 143 13.22 -3.94 14.54
CA LEU A 143 13.95 -4.49 15.69
C LEU A 143 14.56 -3.39 16.55
N THR A 144 15.19 -2.38 15.94
CA THR A 144 15.73 -1.22 16.67
C THR A 144 14.63 -0.45 17.40
N PHE A 145 13.48 -0.24 16.75
CA PHE A 145 12.34 0.45 17.36
C PHE A 145 11.77 -0.34 18.55
N MET A 146 11.64 -1.67 18.42
CA MET A 146 11.18 -2.55 19.50
C MET A 146 12.14 -2.60 20.69
N ALA A 147 13.45 -2.46 20.46
CA ALA A 147 14.45 -2.43 21.51
C ALA A 147 14.51 -1.10 22.29
N GLY A 148 13.68 -0.11 21.94
CA GLY A 148 13.70 1.23 22.55
C GLY A 148 14.87 2.10 22.09
N GLY A 149 15.61 1.66 21.07
CA GLY A 149 16.74 2.39 20.50
C GLY A 149 16.33 3.41 19.44
N SER A 150 16.97 4.57 19.44
CA SER A 150 17.23 5.28 18.17
C SER A 150 18.42 4.58 17.48
N PRO A 151 18.38 4.30 16.17
CA PRO A 151 19.53 3.72 15.48
C PRO A 151 20.72 4.68 15.56
N ALA A 152 21.93 4.12 15.60
CA ALA A 152 23.20 4.84 15.61
C ALA A 152 23.45 5.63 14.32
#